data_AF-D3AUR7-F1
#
_entry.id   AF-D3AUR7-F1
#
_cell.length_a   1.000
_cell.length_b   1.000
_cell.length_c   1.000
_cell.angle_alpha   90.00
_cell.angle_beta   90.00
_cell.angle_gamma   90.00
#
_symmetry.space_group_name_H-M   'P 1'
#
loop_
_entity.id
_entity.type
_entity.pdbx_description
1 polymer ?
#
loop_
_entity_poly.entity_id
_entity_poly.type
_entity_poly.pdbx_seq_one_letter_code
_entity_poly.pdbx_strand_id
1 'polypeptide(L)' 'MAVMNCGLVQEETVRAFITGRPSGLEVVMTGREPSEELISLADYVSEIRKVKHPYDQGISAREGIEY' A
#
# COMPACT_ATOMS: atom_id res chain seq x y z
N MET A 1 3.55 2.61 1.05
CA MET A 1 4.26 1.64 0.23
C MET A 1 5.64 1.44 0.84
N ALA A 2 5.72 0.99 2.09
CA ALA A 2 6.96 1.09 2.87
C ALA A 2 8.13 0.35 2.22
N VAL A 3 7.88 -0.82 1.62
CA VAL A 3 8.91 -1.60 0.92
C VAL A 3 9.56 -0.82 -0.23
N MET A 4 8.79 -0.05 -0.99
CA MET A 4 9.33 0.79 -2.07
C MET A 4 9.92 2.09 -1.53
N ASN A 5 9.23 2.76 -0.60
CA ASN A 5 9.69 4.03 -0.03
C ASN A 5 11.00 3.87 0.76
N CYS A 6 11.26 2.69 1.33
CA CYS A 6 12.52 2.36 2.01
C CYS A 6 13.58 1.77 1.05
N GLY A 7 13.30 1.68 -0.26
CA GLY A 7 14.25 1.17 -1.25
C GLY A 7 14.53 -0.33 -1.19
N LEU A 8 13.69 -1.11 -0.49
CA LEU A 8 13.86 -2.56 -0.39
C LEU A 8 13.45 -3.26 -1.69
N VAL A 9 12.51 -2.69 -2.44
CA VAL A 9 12.11 -3.13 -3.78
C VAL A 9 12.06 -1.92 -4.69
N GLN A 10 12.62 -2.06 -5.89
CA GLN A 10 12.55 -1.02 -6.92
C GLN A 10 11.14 -0.94 -7.48
N GLU A 11 10.60 0.28 -7.56
CA GLU A 11 9.25 0.52 -8.07
C GLU A 11 9.06 0.02 -9.52
N GLU A 12 10.09 0.16 -10.36
CA GLU A 12 10.05 -0.31 -11.74
C GLU A 12 9.76 -1.81 -11.84
N THR A 13 10.33 -2.62 -10.95
CA THR A 13 10.06 -4.07 -10.88
C THR A 13 8.58 -4.34 -10.58
N VAL A 14 7.99 -3.55 -9.70
CA VAL A 14 6.57 -3.68 -9.33
C VAL A 14 5.66 -3.25 -10.48
N ARG A 15 5.98 -2.15 -11.16
CA ARG A 15 5.24 -1.67 -12.34
C ARG A 15 5.29 -2.67 -13.49
N ALA A 16 6.45 -3.27 -13.75
CA ALA A 16 6.61 -4.32 -14.74
C ALA A 16 5.77 -5.56 -14.40
N PHE A 17 5.71 -5.95 -13.12
CA PHE A 17 4.84 -7.04 -12.67
C PHE A 17 3.35 -6.75 -12.90
N ILE A 18 2.89 -5.55 -12.54
CA ILE A 18 1.47 -5.15 -12.70
C ILE A 18 1.05 -5.16 -14.17
N THR A 19 1.89 -4.60 -15.05
CA THR A 19 1.60 -4.53 -16.48
C THR A 19 1.73 -5.88 -17.20
N GLY A 20 2.61 -6.76 -16.70
CA GLY A 20 2.80 -8.12 -17.21
C GLY A 20 1.91 -9.19 -16.58
N ARG A 21 0.96 -8.83 -15.71
CA ARG A 21 0.13 -9.79 -14.98
C ARG A 21 -0.74 -10.63 -15.93
N PRO A 22 -0.97 -11.93 -15.64
CA PRO A 22 -1.91 -12.74 -16.41
C PRO A 22 -3.32 -12.15 -16.42
N SER A 23 -4.06 -12.39 -17.50
CA SER A 23 -5.47 -12.00 -17.59
C SER A 23 -6.28 -12.64 -16.46
N GLY A 24 -7.07 -11.83 -15.75
CA GLY A 24 -7.93 -12.26 -14.63
C GLY A 24 -7.25 -12.32 -13.26
N LEU A 25 -5.93 -12.08 -13.15
CA LEU A 25 -5.29 -11.92 -11.85
C LEU A 25 -5.60 -10.54 -11.29
N GLU A 26 -6.29 -10.43 -10.15
CA GLU A 26 -6.46 -9.17 -9.42
C GLU A 26 -5.29 -8.88 -8.48
N VAL A 27 -4.86 -7.63 -8.43
CA VAL A 27 -3.73 -7.19 -7.60
C VAL A 27 -4.22 -6.13 -6.62
N VAL A 28 -4.08 -6.41 -5.32
CA VAL A 28 -4.37 -5.46 -4.25
C VAL A 28 -3.06 -4.99 -3.64
N MET A 29 -2.87 -3.68 -3.57
CA MET A 29 -1.68 -3.06 -3.02
C MET A 29 -2.07 -2.16 -1.86
N THR A 30 -1.32 -2.25 -0.75
CA THR A 30 -1.59 -1.47 0.45
C THR A 30 -0.36 -0.71 0.89
N GLY A 31 -0.56 0.51 1.38
CA GLY A 31 0.48 1.29 2.02
C GLY A 31 0.21 2.78 1.89
N ARG A 32 1.04 3.59 2.57
CA ARG A 32 0.96 5.05 2.55
C ARG A 32 1.76 5.67 1.42
N GLU A 33 1.35 6.82 0.92
CA GLU A 33 2.13 7.63 -0.04
C GLU A 33 2.58 6.81 -1.26
N PRO A 34 1.64 6.27 -2.08
CA PRO A 34 1.99 5.71 -3.37
C PRO A 34 2.49 6.82 -4.32
N SER A 35 3.38 6.46 -5.26
CA SER A 35 3.80 7.35 -6.34
C SER A 35 2.63 7.68 -7.28
N GLU A 36 2.74 8.78 -8.01
CA GLU A 36 1.76 9.15 -9.03
C GLU A 36 1.68 8.10 -10.14
N GLU A 37 2.81 7.48 -10.51
CA GLU A 37 2.83 6.39 -11.49
C GLU A 37 2.01 5.19 -11.02
N LEU A 38 2.12 4.78 -9.76
CA LEU A 38 1.35 3.65 -9.24
C LEU A 38 -0.15 3.96 -9.13
N ILE A 39 -0.50 5.18 -8.73
CA ILE A 39 -1.88 5.65 -8.74
C ILE A 39 -2.45 5.59 -10.16
N SER A 40 -1.67 6.01 -11.17
CA SER A 40 -2.12 6.04 -12.57
C SER A 40 -2.35 4.65 -13.16
N LEU A 41 -1.68 3.62 -12.64
CA LEU A 41 -1.84 2.22 -13.07
C LEU A 41 -3.02 1.52 -12.40
N ALA A 42 -3.57 2.08 -11.33
CA ALA A 42 -4.62 1.44 -10.55
C ALA A 42 -6.00 1.71 -11.14
N ASP A 43 -6.81 0.67 -11.27
CA ASP A 43 -8.23 0.81 -11.64
C ASP A 43 -9.04 1.44 -10.49
N TYR A 44 -8.65 1.17 -9.25
CA TYR A 44 -9.27 1.70 -8.03
C TYR A 44 -8.24 2.23 -7.04
N VAL A 45 -8.53 3.37 -6.44
CA VAL A 45 -7.73 3.95 -5.36
C VAL A 45 -8.65 4.30 -4.20
N SER A 46 -8.33 3.79 -3.01
CA SER A 46 -9.01 4.11 -1.75
C SER A 46 -8.04 4.70 -0.75
N GLU A 47 -8.38 5.86 -0.19
CA GLU A 47 -7.56 6.54 0.82
C GLU A 47 -8.11 6.27 2.23
N ILE A 48 -7.28 5.65 3.08
CA ILE A 48 -7.58 5.52 4.51
C ILE A 48 -6.99 6.72 5.25
N ARG A 49 -7.83 7.71 5.56
CA ARG A 49 -7.45 8.88 6.35
C ARG A 49 -7.61 8.63 7.84
N LYS A 50 -6.53 8.81 8.62
CA LYS A 50 -6.57 8.72 10.09
C LYS A 50 -7.33 9.90 10.70
N VAL A 51 -8.64 9.76 10.91
CA VAL A 51 -9.45 10.76 11.64
C VAL A 51 -9.21 10.67 13.15
N LYS A 52 -9.11 9.45 13.69
CA LYS A 52 -8.77 9.15 15.09
C LYS A 52 -8.14 7.76 15.18
N HIS A 53 -7.23 7.54 16.12
CA HIS A 53 -6.62 6.22 16.36
C HIS A 53 -6.30 6.02 17.84
N PRO A 54 -6.46 4.80 18.43
CA PRO A 54 -6.13 4.53 19.84
C PRO A 54 -4.70 4.93 20.24
N TYR A 55 -3.77 4.80 19.30
CA TYR A 55 -2.39 5.26 19.46
C TYR A 55 -2.27 6.75 19.82
N ASP A 56 -3.19 7.60 19.35
CA ASP A 56 -3.21 9.04 19.68
C ASP A 56 -3.51 9.29 21.18
N GLN A 57 -4.02 8.27 21.88
CA GLN A 57 -4.27 8.28 23.33
C GLN A 57 -3.19 7.50 24.10
N GLY A 58 -2.09 7.10 23.46
CA GLY A 58 -1.01 6.33 24.09
C GLY A 58 -1.29 4.83 24.23
N ILE A 59 -2.35 4.31 23.61
CA ILE A 59 -2.65 2.87 23.61
C ILE A 59 -1.72 2.18 22.59
N SER A 60 -0.92 1.24 23.06
CA SER A 60 -0.01 0.45 22.21
C SER A 60 -0.76 -0.55 21.35
N ALA A 61 -0.05 -1.16 20.39
CA ALA A 61 -0.57 -2.22 19.56
C ALA A 61 -1.07 -3.41 20.40
N ARG A 62 -2.15 -4.05 19.95
CA ARG A 62 -2.81 -5.17 20.62
C ARG A 62 -2.85 -6.38 19.71
N GLU A 63 -2.58 -7.54 20.29
CA GLU A 63 -2.71 -8.83 19.63
C GLU A 63 -4.15 -9.06 19.15
N GLY A 64 -4.29 -9.52 17.91
CA GLY A 64 -5.58 -9.77 17.25
C GLY A 64 -6.26 -8.52 16.70
N ILE A 65 -5.66 -7.33 16.85
CA ILE A 65 -6.19 -6.08 16.28
C ILE A 65 -5.15 -5.40 15.38
N GLU A 66 -3.99 -5.04 15.94
CA GLU A 66 -2.93 -4.38 15.18
C GLU A 66 -1.87 -5.36 14.66
N TYR A 67 -1.69 -6.49 15.32
CA TYR A 67 -0.78 -7.57 14.92
C TYR A 67 -1.30 -8.95 15.31
#